data_AF-A0A1D2WP08-F1
#
_entry.id   AF-A0A1D2WP08-F1
#
_cell.length_a   1.000
_cell.length_b   1.000
_cell.length_c   1.000
_cell.angle_alpha   90.00
_cell.angle_beta   90.00
_cell.angle_gamma   90.00
#
_symmetry.space_group_name_H-M   'P 1'
#
loop_
_entity.id
_entity.type
_entity.pdbx_description
1 polymer ?
#
loop_
_entity_poly.entity_id
_entity_poly.type
_entity_poly.pdbx_seq_one_letter_code
_entity_poly.pdbx_strand_id
1 'polypeptide(L)'
;MGAFEDYRKRIRKEIPDSTEYFNYFFNNDYDNAIKVVKRDMDKYNQKYGIVPLELERRLEDAKMMKYSNIYYKNNEKAEELEKEGKIDEAIEVLESNILIHTDTPFTYYHLSSIYQDRNEIDNSIRVLKHGIKNCRKIPNKSHVNSLKRDLEKAKKIKKETKSQRLPSANEEHKQRDKEADDLLKQGKQDEAIKLYEINLNERTISNNSYSKLFKIYFDSEKYDDAQRVCEQAIEIYKPINAAKVSQYRQYLSKVYNKKEDL
;
A
#
# COMPACT_ATOMS: atom_id res chain seq x y z
N MET A 1 -20.14 -29.99 40.13
CA MET A 1 -19.63 -29.28 41.32
C MET A 1 -18.11 -29.19 41.37
N GLY A 2 -17.34 -30.20 40.95
CA GLY A 2 -15.87 -30.21 41.07
C GLY A 2 -15.07 -29.11 40.34
N ALA A 3 -15.50 -28.66 39.15
CA ALA A 3 -14.75 -27.62 38.40
C ALA A 3 -14.82 -26.21 39.02
N PHE A 4 -15.88 -25.93 39.80
CA PHE A 4 -16.09 -24.62 40.45
C PHE A 4 -15.40 -24.55 41.83
N GLU A 5 -15.24 -25.69 42.51
CA GLU A 5 -14.45 -25.81 43.74
C GLU A 5 -12.94 -25.70 43.48
N ASP A 6 -12.48 -26.18 42.32
CA ASP A 6 -11.08 -26.07 41.90
C ASP A 6 -10.69 -24.61 41.57
N TYR A 7 -11.64 -23.81 41.09
CA TYR A 7 -11.47 -22.36 40.90
C TYR A 7 -11.31 -21.62 42.23
N ARG A 8 -12.02 -22.02 43.29
CA ARG A 8 -11.90 -21.43 44.63
C ARG A 8 -10.57 -21.76 45.32
N LYS A 9 -9.92 -22.88 44.99
CA LYS A 9 -8.56 -23.20 45.46
C LYS A 9 -7.47 -22.32 44.83
N ARG A 10 -7.72 -21.68 43.68
CA ARG A 10 -6.79 -20.73 43.03
C ARG A 10 -6.63 -19.39 43.77
N ILE A 11 -7.53 -19.06 44.69
CA ILE A 11 -7.64 -17.71 45.29
C ILE A 11 -6.90 -17.59 46.65
N ARG A 12 -6.33 -18.67 47.21
CA ARG A 12 -5.80 -18.70 48.60
C ARG A 12 -4.36 -19.21 48.76
N LYS A 13 -3.54 -19.18 47.73
CA LYS A 13 -2.09 -19.48 47.85
C LYS A 13 -1.31 -18.20 47.57
N GLU A 14 -0.39 -17.84 48.47
CA GLU A 14 0.41 -16.61 48.43
C GLU A 14 0.90 -16.31 47.01
N ILE A 15 0.38 -15.22 46.44
CA ILE A 15 0.92 -14.64 45.20
C ILE A 15 2.28 -14.05 45.58
N PRO A 16 3.34 -14.26 44.78
CA PRO A 16 4.67 -13.70 45.07
C PRO A 16 4.58 -12.21 45.37
N ASP A 17 5.38 -11.74 46.34
CA ASP A 17 5.49 -10.33 46.67
C ASP A 17 5.78 -9.53 45.39
N SER A 18 4.87 -8.63 45.11
CA SER A 18 4.75 -7.91 43.86
C SER A 18 5.48 -6.57 43.86
N THR A 19 6.19 -6.24 44.95
CA THR A 19 6.93 -4.98 45.11
C THR A 19 7.90 -4.74 43.95
N GLU A 20 8.63 -5.76 43.49
CA GLU A 20 9.56 -5.66 42.36
C GLU A 20 8.83 -5.35 41.03
N TYR A 21 7.72 -6.02 40.75
CA TYR A 21 6.90 -5.74 39.57
C TYR A 21 6.38 -4.30 39.58
N PHE A 22 5.80 -3.86 40.69
CA PHE A 22 5.22 -2.53 40.80
C PHE A 22 6.29 -1.43 40.73
N ASN A 23 7.49 -1.67 41.27
CA ASN A 23 8.61 -0.76 41.13
C ASN A 23 8.98 -0.54 39.65
N TYR A 24 9.09 -1.60 38.84
CA TYR A 24 9.35 -1.45 37.42
C TYR A 24 8.17 -0.83 36.67
N PHE A 25 6.95 -1.30 36.95
CA PHE A 25 5.74 -0.86 36.29
C PHE A 25 5.48 0.65 36.48
N PHE A 26 5.53 1.13 37.72
CA PHE A 26 5.30 2.56 38.02
C PHE A 26 6.44 3.48 37.57
N ASN A 27 7.64 2.93 37.30
CA ASN A 27 8.75 3.65 36.69
C ASN A 27 8.78 3.56 35.15
N ASN A 28 7.71 3.07 34.51
CA ASN A 28 7.61 2.86 33.06
C ASN A 28 8.63 1.87 32.46
N ASP A 29 9.31 1.08 33.28
CA ASP A 29 10.24 0.03 32.84
C ASP A 29 9.47 -1.27 32.56
N TYR A 30 8.63 -1.21 31.53
CA TYR A 30 7.72 -2.30 31.19
C TYR A 30 8.46 -3.57 30.72
N ASP A 31 9.68 -3.43 30.20
CA ASP A 31 10.50 -4.58 29.82
C ASP A 31 10.90 -5.39 31.04
N ASN A 32 11.38 -4.75 32.10
CA ASN A 32 11.71 -5.46 33.34
C ASN A 32 10.45 -5.89 34.10
N ALA A 33 9.36 -5.11 34.06
CA ALA A 33 8.07 -5.55 34.61
C ALA A 33 7.58 -6.86 33.96
N ILE A 34 7.64 -6.98 32.64
CA ILE A 34 7.27 -8.21 31.91
C ILE A 34 8.19 -9.38 32.29
N LYS A 35 9.50 -9.15 32.42
CA LYS A 35 10.46 -10.21 32.82
C LYS A 35 10.15 -10.73 34.22
N VAL A 36 9.90 -9.83 35.18
CA VAL A 36 9.55 -10.18 36.56
C VAL A 36 8.26 -10.99 36.62
N VAL A 37 7.20 -10.55 35.92
CA VAL A 37 5.93 -11.29 35.91
C VAL A 37 6.09 -12.67 35.30
N LYS A 38 6.80 -12.82 34.17
CA LYS A 38 7.07 -14.13 33.58
C LYS A 38 7.83 -15.06 34.53
N ARG A 39 8.87 -14.56 35.18
CA ARG A 39 9.62 -15.30 36.20
C ARG A 39 8.71 -15.77 37.34
N ASP A 40 7.83 -14.91 37.80
CA ASP A 40 6.91 -15.22 38.91
C ASP A 40 5.83 -16.22 38.48
N MET A 41 5.33 -16.12 37.24
CA MET A 41 4.44 -17.10 36.63
C MET A 41 5.10 -18.48 36.57
N ASP A 42 6.34 -18.56 36.09
CA ASP A 42 7.10 -19.81 35.97
C ASP A 42 7.33 -20.46 37.34
N LYS A 43 7.78 -19.68 38.34
CA LYS A 43 7.96 -20.17 39.72
C LYS A 43 6.66 -20.68 40.32
N TYR A 44 5.57 -19.96 40.12
CA TYR A 44 4.26 -20.36 40.65
C TYR A 44 3.76 -21.64 39.97
N ASN A 45 3.88 -21.73 38.65
CA ASN A 45 3.51 -22.91 37.87
C ASN A 45 4.36 -24.12 38.25
N GLN A 46 5.66 -23.95 38.47
CA GLN A 46 6.53 -25.03 38.95
C GLN A 46 6.11 -25.55 40.33
N LYS A 47 5.70 -24.65 41.24
CA LYS A 47 5.31 -25.02 42.61
C LYS A 47 3.90 -25.61 42.70
N TYR A 48 2.97 -25.14 41.88
CA TYR A 48 1.54 -25.41 42.05
C TYR A 48 0.83 -25.98 40.81
N GLY A 49 1.50 -26.09 39.66
CA GLY A 49 0.95 -26.62 38.41
C GLY A 49 -0.10 -25.75 37.72
N ILE A 50 -0.21 -24.47 38.12
CA ILE A 50 -1.18 -23.51 37.59
C ILE A 50 -0.55 -22.11 37.54
N VAL A 51 -1.13 -21.18 36.77
CA VAL A 51 -0.78 -19.75 36.82
C VAL A 51 -1.95 -18.95 37.45
N PRO A 52 -1.69 -18.04 38.40
CA PRO A 52 -2.72 -17.16 38.96
C PRO A 52 -3.20 -16.15 37.92
N LEU A 53 -4.52 -15.91 37.87
CA LEU A 53 -5.14 -14.89 37.03
C LEU A 53 -4.52 -13.50 37.26
N GLU A 54 -4.13 -13.18 38.48
CA GLU A 54 -3.48 -11.92 38.82
C GLU A 54 -2.14 -11.72 38.08
N LEU A 55 -1.33 -12.78 37.92
CA LEU A 55 -0.08 -12.68 37.16
C LEU A 55 -0.33 -12.58 35.65
N GLU A 56 -1.39 -13.24 35.15
CA GLU A 56 -1.82 -13.07 33.76
C GLU A 56 -2.23 -11.61 33.47
N ARG A 57 -3.00 -11.00 34.39
CA ARG A 57 -3.42 -9.60 34.29
C ARG A 57 -2.24 -8.64 34.31
N ARG A 58 -1.29 -8.82 35.23
CA ARG A 58 -0.06 -8.00 35.29
C ARG A 58 0.76 -8.10 34.00
N LEU A 59 0.85 -9.29 33.42
CA LEU A 59 1.55 -9.48 32.14
C LEU A 59 0.84 -8.75 31.00
N GLU A 60 -0.49 -8.79 30.98
CA GLU A 60 -1.32 -8.07 30.00
C GLU A 60 -1.17 -6.56 30.16
N ASP A 61 -1.27 -6.04 31.39
CA ASP A 61 -1.13 -4.62 31.71
C ASP A 61 0.27 -4.10 31.30
N ALA A 62 1.34 -4.80 31.67
CA ALA A 62 2.70 -4.39 31.32
C ALA A 62 2.95 -4.41 29.80
N LYS A 63 2.42 -5.41 29.08
CA LYS A 63 2.48 -5.43 27.61
C LYS A 63 1.69 -4.29 27.00
N MET A 64 0.46 -4.05 27.48
CA MET A 64 -0.39 -2.97 26.99
C MET A 64 0.31 -1.62 27.13
N MET A 65 0.87 -1.34 28.31
CA MET A 65 1.60 -0.10 28.55
C MET A 65 2.88 0.01 27.70
N LYS A 66 3.64 -1.08 27.55
CA LYS A 66 4.82 -1.11 26.67
C LYS A 66 4.45 -0.73 25.23
N TYR A 67 3.46 -1.39 24.65
CA TYR A 67 3.08 -1.18 23.26
C TYR A 67 2.40 0.19 23.06
N SER A 68 1.65 0.67 24.06
CA SER A 68 1.12 2.04 24.08
C SER A 68 2.25 3.08 24.01
N ASN A 69 3.31 2.91 24.81
CA ASN A 69 4.47 3.81 24.80
C ASN A 69 5.18 3.80 23.43
N ILE A 70 5.43 2.62 22.87
CA ILE A 70 6.01 2.47 21.52
C ILE A 70 5.14 3.20 20.48
N TYR A 71 3.82 3.00 20.54
CA TYR A 71 2.88 3.64 19.63
C TYR A 71 2.97 5.16 19.65
N TYR A 72 2.94 5.79 20.83
CA TYR A 72 3.00 7.25 20.95
C TYR A 72 4.33 7.79 20.45
N LYS A 73 5.45 7.19 20.86
CA LYS A 73 6.80 7.58 20.41
C LYS A 73 6.96 7.47 18.89
N ASN A 74 6.41 6.42 18.30
CA ASN A 74 6.46 6.24 16.86
C ASN A 74 5.65 7.30 16.12
N ASN A 75 4.47 7.68 16.61
CA ASN A 75 3.70 8.76 15.98
C ASN A 75 4.43 10.11 16.11
N GLU A 76 4.98 10.44 17.29
CA GLU A 76 5.78 11.67 17.48
C GLU A 76 6.98 11.70 16.53
N LYS A 77 7.74 10.59 16.45
CA LYS A 77 8.86 10.46 15.53
C LYS A 77 8.44 10.59 14.07
N ALA A 78 7.30 10.02 13.68
CA ALA A 78 6.79 10.15 12.32
C ALA A 78 6.43 11.60 11.97
N GLU A 79 5.79 12.33 12.89
CA GLU A 79 5.50 13.76 12.71
C GLU A 79 6.77 14.61 12.56
N GLU A 80 7.82 14.31 13.31
CA GLU A 80 9.14 14.96 13.16
C GLU A 80 9.75 14.68 11.79
N LEU A 81 9.77 13.42 11.37
CA LEU A 81 10.28 13.02 10.06
C LEU A 81 9.49 13.66 8.91
N GLU A 82 8.17 13.81 9.04
CA GLU A 82 7.33 14.51 8.07
C GLU A 82 7.67 16.00 7.96
N LYS A 83 7.92 16.68 9.09
CA LYS A 83 8.37 18.09 9.09
C LYS A 83 9.73 18.26 8.42
N GLU A 84 10.59 17.25 8.49
CA GLU A 84 11.88 17.20 7.80
C GLU A 84 11.77 16.81 6.31
N GLY A 85 10.58 16.44 5.82
CA GLY A 85 10.36 15.96 4.46
C GLY A 85 10.78 14.51 4.22
N LYS A 86 11.16 13.77 5.28
CA LYS A 86 11.57 12.36 5.23
C LYS A 86 10.36 11.42 5.27
N ILE A 87 9.49 11.56 4.29
CA ILE A 87 8.19 10.87 4.26
C ILE A 87 8.33 9.34 4.23
N ASP A 88 9.33 8.78 3.56
CA ASP A 88 9.55 7.32 3.52
C ASP A 88 9.91 6.76 4.91
N GLU A 89 10.79 7.43 5.65
CA GLU A 89 11.15 7.04 7.01
C GLU A 89 9.95 7.17 7.96
N ALA A 90 9.12 8.20 7.79
CA ALA A 90 7.89 8.36 8.55
C ALA A 90 6.91 7.19 8.32
N ILE A 91 6.75 6.77 7.06
CA ILE A 91 5.94 5.60 6.70
C ILE A 91 6.48 4.33 7.38
N GLU A 92 7.80 4.10 7.35
CA GLU A 92 8.40 2.92 8.01
C GLU A 92 8.08 2.88 9.51
N VAL A 93 8.21 4.02 10.20
CA VAL A 93 7.90 4.13 11.62
C VAL A 93 6.41 3.89 11.88
N LEU A 94 5.51 4.47 11.10
CA LEU A 94 4.07 4.27 11.24
C LEU A 94 3.63 2.83 10.88
N GLU A 95 4.25 2.18 9.90
CA GLU A 95 3.97 0.77 9.57
C GLU A 95 4.36 -0.15 10.74
N SER A 96 5.41 0.18 11.49
CA SER A 96 5.76 -0.56 12.71
C SER A 96 4.64 -0.51 13.77
N ASN A 97 3.84 0.57 13.81
CA ASN A 97 2.66 0.67 14.68
C ASN A 97 1.53 -0.29 14.27
N ILE A 98 1.42 -0.64 12.99
CA ILE A 98 0.44 -1.64 12.52
C ILE A 98 0.80 -3.04 13.05
N LEU A 99 2.10 -3.35 13.17
CA LEU A 99 2.60 -4.65 13.64
C LEU A 99 2.32 -4.90 15.11
N ILE A 100 2.29 -3.85 15.94
CA ILE A 100 1.92 -3.97 17.37
C ILE A 100 0.40 -3.97 17.59
N HIS A 101 -0.39 -3.96 16.51
CA HIS A 101 -1.85 -4.09 16.51
C HIS A 101 -2.57 -3.12 17.45
N THR A 102 -2.15 -1.86 17.47
CA THR A 102 -2.84 -0.85 18.26
C THR A 102 -4.30 -0.76 17.86
N ASP A 103 -5.17 -0.61 18.86
CA ASP A 103 -6.60 -0.48 18.68
C ASP A 103 -7.03 0.98 18.46
N THR A 104 -6.06 1.90 18.33
CA THR A 104 -6.24 3.32 18.10
C THR A 104 -6.28 3.65 16.60
N PRO A 105 -7.19 4.53 16.15
CA PRO A 105 -7.43 4.76 14.73
C PRO A 105 -6.41 5.69 14.05
N PHE A 106 -5.64 6.47 14.81
CA PHE A 106 -4.82 7.58 14.33
C PHE A 106 -3.78 7.15 13.28
N THR A 107 -2.93 6.17 13.59
CA THR A 107 -1.91 5.67 12.66
C THR A 107 -2.55 5.16 11.36
N TYR A 108 -3.71 4.51 11.43
CA TYR A 108 -4.39 4.03 10.23
C TYR A 108 -4.91 5.17 9.35
N TYR A 109 -5.46 6.25 9.94
CA TYR A 109 -5.84 7.43 9.17
C TYR A 109 -4.63 8.08 8.52
N HIS A 110 -3.58 8.30 9.31
CA HIS A 110 -2.38 8.99 8.89
C HIS A 110 -1.70 8.28 7.70
N LEU A 111 -1.40 6.99 7.85
CA LEU A 111 -0.85 6.17 6.76
C LEU A 111 -1.79 6.13 5.56
N SER A 112 -3.11 5.99 5.77
CA SER A 112 -4.05 5.94 4.64
C SER A 112 -4.08 7.23 3.85
N SER A 113 -3.88 8.38 4.50
CA SER A 113 -3.77 9.70 3.88
C SER A 113 -2.47 9.81 3.10
N ILE A 114 -1.32 9.50 3.72
CA ILE A 114 -0.01 9.53 3.05
C ILE A 114 -0.03 8.66 1.79
N TYR A 115 -0.57 7.45 1.87
CA TYR A 115 -0.68 6.57 0.71
C TYR A 115 -1.66 7.10 -0.36
N GLN A 116 -2.73 7.82 0.03
CA GLN A 116 -3.63 8.45 -0.94
C GLN A 116 -2.94 9.63 -1.65
N ASP A 117 -2.22 10.46 -0.91
CA ASP A 117 -1.48 11.60 -1.46
C ASP A 117 -0.38 11.14 -2.43
N ARG A 118 0.21 9.96 -2.19
CA ARG A 118 1.15 9.30 -3.10
C ARG A 118 0.49 8.48 -4.23
N ASN A 119 -0.83 8.47 -4.32
CA ASN A 119 -1.60 7.64 -5.26
C ASN A 119 -1.33 6.12 -5.12
N GLU A 120 -0.85 5.68 -3.96
CA GLU A 120 -0.64 4.28 -3.59
C GLU A 120 -1.92 3.67 -3.01
N ILE A 121 -2.98 3.68 -3.82
CA ILE A 121 -4.35 3.37 -3.37
C ILE A 121 -4.49 1.96 -2.79
N ASP A 122 -3.70 1.00 -3.27
CA ASP A 122 -3.68 -0.36 -2.73
C ASP A 122 -3.15 -0.44 -1.29
N ASN A 123 -2.11 0.33 -0.98
CA ASN A 123 -1.57 0.43 0.38
C ASN A 123 -2.56 1.12 1.31
N SER A 124 -3.20 2.21 0.86
CA SER A 124 -4.27 2.86 1.62
C SER A 124 -5.41 1.88 1.96
N ILE A 125 -5.88 1.10 0.99
CA ILE A 125 -6.91 0.07 1.19
C ILE A 125 -6.46 -0.99 2.21
N ARG A 126 -5.20 -1.46 2.14
CA ARG A 126 -4.63 -2.43 3.10
C ARG A 126 -4.69 -1.86 4.52
N VAL A 127 -4.14 -0.66 4.72
CA VAL A 127 -4.08 0.00 6.03
C VAL A 127 -5.48 0.22 6.62
N LEU A 128 -6.43 0.73 5.83
CA LEU A 128 -7.80 0.97 6.29
C LEU A 128 -8.50 -0.34 6.72
N LYS A 129 -8.26 -1.44 6.01
CA LYS A 129 -8.77 -2.77 6.43
C LYS A 129 -8.15 -3.22 7.76
N HIS A 130 -6.87 -2.97 7.98
CA HIS A 130 -6.22 -3.26 9.27
C HIS A 130 -6.84 -2.44 10.40
N GLY A 131 -7.04 -1.14 10.21
CA GLY A 131 -7.70 -0.29 11.21
C GLY A 131 -9.12 -0.76 11.55
N ILE A 132 -9.92 -1.14 10.55
CA ILE A 132 -11.27 -1.70 10.77
C ILE A 132 -11.22 -3.03 11.54
N LYS A 133 -10.14 -3.81 11.41
CA LYS A 133 -9.95 -5.05 12.15
C LYS A 133 -9.58 -4.79 13.61
N ASN A 134 -8.66 -3.86 13.86
CA ASN A 134 -8.05 -3.65 15.18
C ASN A 134 -8.87 -2.70 16.07
N CYS A 135 -9.51 -1.68 15.51
CA CYS A 135 -10.27 -0.66 16.26
C CYS A 135 -11.72 -1.06 16.60
N ARG A 136 -12.09 -2.35 16.56
CA ARG A 136 -13.51 -2.80 16.65
C ARG A 136 -14.18 -2.59 18.01
N LYS A 137 -13.40 -2.48 19.08
CA LYS A 137 -13.90 -2.38 20.46
C LYS A 137 -14.23 -0.93 20.82
N ILE A 138 -15.11 -0.77 21.80
CA ILE A 138 -15.37 0.54 22.44
C ILE A 138 -14.05 1.04 23.05
N PRO A 139 -13.73 2.35 22.97
CA PRO A 139 -14.56 3.46 22.47
C PRO A 139 -14.51 3.69 20.94
N ASN A 140 -13.75 2.89 20.19
CA ASN A 140 -13.37 3.21 18.81
C ASN A 140 -14.41 2.88 17.74
N LYS A 141 -15.65 2.54 18.13
CA LYS A 141 -16.73 2.19 17.20
C LYS A 141 -17.08 3.32 16.22
N SER A 142 -17.05 4.57 16.65
CA SER A 142 -17.27 5.75 15.79
C SER A 142 -16.16 5.88 14.74
N HIS A 143 -14.91 5.66 15.14
CA HIS A 143 -13.75 5.70 14.25
C HIS A 143 -13.77 4.58 13.20
N VAL A 144 -14.27 3.38 13.55
CA VAL A 144 -14.48 2.31 12.57
C VAL A 144 -15.42 2.74 11.44
N ASN A 145 -16.45 3.53 11.74
CA ASN A 145 -17.34 4.05 10.69
C ASN A 145 -16.63 5.04 9.77
N SER A 146 -15.77 5.91 10.32
CA SER A 146 -14.93 6.79 9.51
C SER A 146 -13.92 6.01 8.65
N LEU A 147 -13.22 5.01 9.21
CA LEU A 147 -12.31 4.14 8.44
C LEU A 147 -13.04 3.39 7.31
N LYS A 148 -14.28 2.95 7.54
CA LYS A 148 -15.12 2.35 6.50
C LYS A 148 -15.46 3.35 5.39
N ARG A 149 -15.78 4.60 5.72
CA ARG A 149 -16.03 5.65 4.73
C ARG A 149 -14.80 5.90 3.87
N ASP A 150 -13.62 6.02 4.48
CA ASP A 150 -12.38 6.24 3.73
C ASP A 150 -11.98 5.01 2.90
N LEU A 151 -12.29 3.81 3.37
CA LEU A 151 -12.11 2.58 2.59
C LEU A 151 -12.99 2.57 1.34
N GLU A 152 -14.25 2.99 1.44
CA GLU A 152 -15.13 3.08 0.27
C GLU A 152 -14.67 4.17 -0.71
N LYS A 153 -14.17 5.31 -0.21
CA LYS A 153 -13.53 6.33 -1.08
C LYS A 153 -12.32 5.74 -1.81
N ALA A 154 -11.39 5.09 -1.10
CA ALA A 154 -10.19 4.51 -1.71
C ALA A 154 -10.54 3.44 -2.76
N LYS A 155 -11.54 2.59 -2.49
CA LYS A 155 -12.06 1.63 -3.49
C LYS A 155 -12.67 2.30 -4.70
N LYS A 156 -13.42 3.40 -4.51
CA LYS A 156 -13.99 4.19 -5.60
C LYS A 156 -12.88 4.78 -6.48
N ILE A 157 -11.87 5.40 -5.87
CA ILE A 157 -10.68 5.91 -6.57
C ILE A 157 -10.03 4.76 -7.36
N LYS A 158 -9.75 3.62 -6.73
CA LYS A 158 -9.17 2.45 -7.42
C LYS A 158 -10.01 1.99 -8.62
N LYS A 159 -11.34 1.96 -8.48
CA LYS A 159 -12.26 1.58 -9.56
C LYS A 159 -12.25 2.61 -10.69
N GLU A 160 -12.26 3.90 -10.37
CA GLU A 160 -12.21 4.99 -11.34
C GLU A 160 -10.87 4.99 -12.08
N THR A 161 -9.75 4.89 -11.37
CA THR A 161 -8.42 4.74 -11.98
C THR A 161 -8.36 3.50 -12.88
N LYS A 162 -8.95 2.36 -12.47
CA LYS A 162 -9.02 1.16 -13.31
C LYS A 162 -9.94 1.35 -14.53
N SER A 163 -11.07 2.04 -14.36
CA SER A 163 -12.05 2.29 -15.42
C SER A 163 -11.60 3.33 -16.43
N GLN A 164 -10.69 4.23 -16.05
CA GLN A 164 -10.05 5.20 -16.93
C GLN A 164 -8.87 4.60 -17.71
N ARG A 165 -8.41 3.38 -17.38
CA ARG A 165 -7.41 2.69 -18.20
C ARG A 165 -8.08 2.22 -19.47
N LEU A 166 -7.51 2.61 -20.60
CA LEU A 166 -7.85 2.02 -21.89
C LEU A 166 -7.65 0.49 -21.83
N PRO A 167 -8.45 -0.29 -22.57
CA PRO A 167 -8.30 -1.74 -22.58
C PRO A 167 -6.90 -2.12 -23.09
N SER A 168 -6.33 -3.21 -22.57
CA SER A 168 -5.15 -3.80 -23.19
C SER A 168 -5.49 -4.38 -24.57
N ALA A 169 -4.52 -4.45 -25.47
CA ALA A 169 -4.69 -5.11 -26.76
C ALA A 169 -5.23 -6.54 -26.59
N ASN A 170 -6.36 -6.82 -27.25
CA ASN A 170 -6.95 -8.15 -27.31
C ASN A 170 -6.14 -9.05 -28.29
N GLU A 171 -6.53 -10.32 -28.40
CA GLU A 171 -5.82 -11.27 -29.28
C GLU A 171 -5.90 -10.88 -30.76
N GLU A 172 -7.01 -10.30 -31.21
CA GLU A 172 -7.19 -9.85 -32.59
C GLU A 172 -6.27 -8.66 -32.93
N HIS A 173 -6.09 -7.72 -32.01
CA HIS A 173 -5.15 -6.60 -32.13
C HIS A 173 -3.71 -7.12 -32.24
N LYS A 174 -3.32 -8.06 -31.36
CA LYS A 174 -1.98 -8.68 -31.39
C LYS A 174 -1.75 -9.45 -32.68
N GLN A 175 -2.79 -10.10 -33.20
CA GLN A 175 -2.74 -10.84 -34.46
C GLN A 175 -2.52 -9.88 -35.63
N ARG A 176 -3.25 -8.76 -35.68
CA ARG A 176 -3.01 -7.68 -36.66
C ARG A 176 -1.61 -7.09 -36.58
N ASP A 177 -1.07 -6.89 -35.38
CA ASP A 177 0.31 -6.42 -35.21
C ASP A 177 1.32 -7.40 -35.83
N LYS A 178 1.14 -8.72 -35.62
CA LYS A 178 1.99 -9.75 -36.24
C LYS A 178 1.87 -9.77 -37.76
N GLU A 179 0.65 -9.71 -38.27
CA GLU A 179 0.38 -9.67 -39.71
C GLU A 179 1.01 -8.43 -40.36
N ALA A 180 0.89 -7.27 -39.71
CA ALA A 180 1.51 -6.03 -40.16
C ALA A 180 3.05 -6.15 -40.17
N ASP A 181 3.66 -6.74 -39.15
CA ASP A 181 5.09 -7.03 -39.10
C ASP A 181 5.55 -7.96 -40.22
N ASP A 182 4.75 -8.98 -40.57
CA ASP A 182 5.06 -9.89 -41.67
C ASP A 182 4.89 -9.25 -43.05
N LEU A 183 3.92 -8.34 -43.21
CA LEU A 183 3.75 -7.53 -44.42
C LEU A 183 4.92 -6.57 -44.62
N LEU A 184 5.44 -5.95 -43.55
CA LEU A 184 6.66 -5.13 -43.63
C LEU A 184 7.86 -5.93 -44.14
N LYS A 185 8.05 -7.18 -43.67
CA LYS A 185 9.13 -8.06 -44.16
C LYS A 185 9.00 -8.39 -45.65
N GLN A 186 7.77 -8.39 -46.17
CA GLN A 186 7.48 -8.60 -47.60
C GLN A 186 7.59 -7.32 -48.43
N GLY A 187 7.92 -6.17 -47.82
CA GLY A 187 7.94 -4.87 -48.49
C GLY A 187 6.56 -4.25 -48.73
N LYS A 188 5.49 -4.84 -48.19
CA LYS A 188 4.11 -4.39 -48.35
C LYS A 188 3.76 -3.33 -47.30
N GLN A 189 4.45 -2.19 -47.35
CA GLN A 189 4.36 -1.16 -46.32
C GLN A 189 2.95 -0.57 -46.17
N ASP A 190 2.26 -0.27 -47.27
CA ASP A 190 0.92 0.35 -47.22
C ASP A 190 -0.13 -0.58 -46.59
N GLU A 191 -0.01 -1.90 -46.80
CA GLU A 191 -0.89 -2.89 -46.17
C GLU A 191 -0.63 -2.98 -44.66
N ALA A 192 0.65 -2.94 -44.25
CA ALA A 192 1.02 -2.92 -42.83
C ALA A 192 0.52 -1.65 -42.11
N ILE A 193 0.64 -0.47 -42.74
CA ILE A 193 0.14 0.80 -42.19
C ILE A 193 -1.35 0.68 -41.89
N LYS A 194 -2.15 0.11 -42.81
CA LYS A 194 -3.61 -0.06 -42.60
C LYS A 194 -3.90 -0.86 -41.33
N LEU A 195 -3.22 -1.98 -41.12
CA LEU A 195 -3.44 -2.82 -39.93
C LEU A 195 -3.06 -2.09 -38.64
N TYR A 196 -1.94 -1.37 -38.63
CA TYR A 196 -1.56 -0.58 -37.47
C TYR A 196 -2.51 0.59 -37.19
N GLU A 197 -3.03 1.27 -38.22
CA GLU A 197 -4.00 2.36 -38.01
C GLU A 197 -5.34 1.84 -37.46
N ILE A 198 -5.79 0.66 -37.88
CA ILE A 198 -6.96 0.01 -37.25
C ILE A 198 -6.67 -0.23 -35.76
N ASN A 199 -5.48 -0.73 -35.42
CA ASN A 199 -5.04 -0.94 -34.03
C ASN A 199 -5.05 0.38 -33.21
N LEU A 200 -4.61 1.50 -33.78
CA LEU A 200 -4.64 2.81 -33.12
C LEU A 200 -6.07 3.30 -32.86
N ASN A 201 -6.99 3.08 -33.81
CA ASN A 201 -8.38 3.51 -33.70
C ASN A 201 -9.15 2.77 -32.59
N GLU A 202 -8.72 1.59 -32.19
CA GLU A 202 -9.29 0.86 -31.05
C GLU A 202 -8.93 1.46 -29.69
N ARG A 203 -7.99 2.42 -29.67
CA ARG A 203 -7.50 3.10 -28.47
C ARG A 203 -7.14 2.10 -27.36
N THR A 204 -6.37 1.06 -27.69
CA THR A 204 -5.88 0.10 -26.69
C THR A 204 -4.48 0.46 -26.21
N ILE A 205 -4.11 -0.02 -25.02
CA ILE A 205 -2.74 0.08 -24.50
C ILE A 205 -1.89 -0.97 -25.23
N SER A 206 -1.29 -0.58 -26.35
CA SER A 206 -0.40 -1.39 -27.20
C SER A 206 0.88 -0.62 -27.54
N ASN A 207 2.05 -1.23 -27.37
CA ASN A 207 3.32 -0.57 -27.69
C ASN A 207 3.73 -0.73 -29.15
N ASN A 208 3.28 -1.79 -29.83
CA ASN A 208 3.85 -2.15 -31.12
C ASN A 208 3.40 -1.14 -32.18
N SER A 209 2.09 -0.98 -32.36
CA SER A 209 1.51 -0.20 -33.46
C SER A 209 1.93 1.28 -33.44
N TYR A 210 1.89 1.96 -32.30
CA TYR A 210 2.32 3.37 -32.20
C TYR A 210 3.80 3.55 -32.55
N SER A 211 4.68 2.67 -32.07
CA SER A 211 6.12 2.78 -32.35
C SER A 211 6.45 2.47 -33.82
N LYS A 212 5.72 1.52 -34.42
CA LYS A 212 5.88 1.11 -35.82
C LYS A 212 5.38 2.18 -36.77
N LEU A 213 4.18 2.72 -36.56
CA LEU A 213 3.65 3.83 -37.36
C LEU A 213 4.50 5.08 -37.25
N PHE A 214 4.93 5.45 -36.04
CA PHE A 214 5.85 6.58 -35.87
C PHE A 214 7.08 6.40 -36.76
N LYS A 215 7.74 5.24 -36.69
CA LYS A 215 8.94 4.97 -37.48
C LYS A 215 8.64 5.04 -38.98
N ILE A 216 7.58 4.36 -39.45
CA ILE A 216 7.21 4.33 -40.87
C ILE A 216 6.92 5.74 -41.40
N TYR A 217 6.12 6.52 -40.69
CA TYR A 217 5.78 7.89 -41.10
C TYR A 217 6.97 8.83 -41.03
N PHE A 218 7.80 8.71 -39.99
CA PHE A 218 9.01 9.51 -39.85
C PHE A 218 10.03 9.21 -40.95
N ASP A 219 10.31 7.94 -41.22
CA ASP A 219 11.25 7.50 -42.26
C ASP A 219 10.74 7.84 -43.68
N SER A 220 9.42 7.98 -43.85
CA SER A 220 8.78 8.39 -45.11
C SER A 220 8.56 9.91 -45.21
N GLU A 221 9.15 10.70 -44.31
CA GLU A 221 9.01 12.17 -44.23
C GLU A 221 7.57 12.69 -44.07
N LYS A 222 6.65 11.84 -43.65
CA LYS A 222 5.25 12.18 -43.34
C LYS A 222 5.15 12.71 -41.91
N TYR A 223 5.73 13.89 -41.67
CA TYR A 223 5.90 14.43 -40.33
C TYR A 223 4.59 14.80 -39.63
N ASP A 224 3.53 15.17 -40.37
CA ASP A 224 2.20 15.42 -39.79
C ASP A 224 1.59 14.14 -39.18
N ASP A 225 1.69 13.02 -39.89
CA ASP A 225 1.23 11.72 -39.40
C ASP A 225 2.07 11.23 -38.22
N ALA A 226 3.40 11.38 -38.30
CA ALA A 226 4.30 11.02 -37.21
C ALA A 226 4.01 11.83 -35.93
N GLN A 227 3.71 13.12 -36.07
CA GLN A 227 3.28 13.98 -34.96
C GLN A 227 1.97 13.47 -34.34
N ARG A 228 0.93 13.25 -35.15
CA ARG A 228 -0.38 12.75 -34.69
C ARG A 228 -0.22 11.47 -33.89
N VAL A 229 0.56 10.52 -34.38
CA VAL A 229 0.80 9.23 -33.70
C VAL A 229 1.46 9.44 -32.34
N CYS A 230 2.44 10.35 -32.23
CA CYS A 230 3.10 10.67 -30.96
C CYS A 230 2.13 11.32 -29.96
N GLU A 231 1.31 12.27 -30.41
CA GLU A 231 0.34 12.96 -29.57
C GLU A 231 -0.71 12.00 -29.01
N GLN A 232 -1.27 11.13 -29.86
CA GLN A 232 -2.20 10.08 -29.45
C GLN A 232 -1.55 9.09 -28.46
N ALA A 233 -0.30 8.69 -28.70
CA ALA A 233 0.42 7.82 -27.77
C ALA A 233 0.62 8.50 -26.40
N ILE A 234 1.00 9.79 -26.38
CA ILE A 234 1.16 10.54 -25.14
C ILE A 234 -0.16 10.61 -24.37
N GLU A 235 -1.29 10.88 -25.05
CA GLU A 235 -2.62 10.91 -24.42
C GLU A 235 -2.95 9.56 -23.75
N ILE A 236 -2.74 8.45 -24.45
CA ILE A 236 -3.03 7.09 -23.98
C ILE A 236 -2.13 6.69 -22.81
N TYR A 237 -0.84 7.02 -22.87
CA TYR A 237 0.14 6.60 -21.86
C TYR A 237 0.22 7.54 -20.64
N LYS A 238 -0.26 8.78 -20.74
CA LYS A 238 -0.23 9.78 -19.66
C LYS A 238 -0.72 9.26 -18.30
N PRO A 239 -1.87 8.54 -18.19
CA PRO A 239 -2.36 8.07 -16.89
C PRO A 239 -1.69 6.78 -16.39
N ILE A 240 -0.83 6.12 -17.17
CA ILE A 240 -0.45 4.72 -16.91
C ILE A 240 1.04 4.39 -17.07
N ASN A 241 1.82 5.16 -17.83
CA ASN A 241 3.21 4.82 -18.13
C ASN A 241 4.05 6.07 -18.46
N ALA A 242 4.69 6.64 -17.42
CA ALA A 242 5.52 7.84 -17.56
C ALA A 242 6.74 7.62 -18.47
N ALA A 243 7.35 6.44 -18.46
CA ALA A 243 8.49 6.13 -19.33
C ALA A 243 8.09 6.18 -20.82
N LYS A 244 6.89 5.69 -21.15
CA LYS A 244 6.35 5.76 -22.51
C LYS A 244 6.03 7.19 -22.92
N VAL A 245 5.45 7.99 -22.02
CA VAL A 245 5.22 9.42 -22.27
C VAL A 245 6.55 10.12 -22.62
N SER A 246 7.61 9.86 -21.84
CA SER A 246 8.94 10.42 -22.12
C SER A 246 9.49 9.96 -23.47
N GLN A 247 9.34 8.68 -23.83
CA GLN A 247 9.74 8.14 -25.14
C GLN A 247 9.04 8.89 -26.29
N TYR A 248 7.72 9.03 -26.26
CA TYR A 248 6.98 9.69 -27.34
C TYR A 248 7.18 11.21 -27.36
N ARG A 249 7.50 11.85 -26.24
CA ARG A 249 7.95 13.26 -26.24
C ARG A 249 9.28 13.44 -26.95
N GLN A 250 10.22 12.51 -26.79
CA GLN A 250 11.48 12.54 -27.54
C GLN A 250 11.24 12.33 -29.04
N TYR A 251 10.33 11.43 -29.42
CA TYR A 251 9.94 11.25 -30.81
C TYR A 251 9.29 12.50 -31.40
N LEU A 252 8.36 13.12 -30.66
CA LEU A 252 7.71 14.36 -31.04
C LEU A 252 8.72 15.51 -31.23
N SER A 253 9.72 15.63 -30.36
CA SER A 253 10.80 16.61 -30.52
C SER A 253 11.60 16.39 -31.82
N LYS A 254 11.88 15.13 -32.20
CA LYS A 254 12.54 14.84 -33.49
C LYS A 254 11.69 15.29 -34.68
N VAL A 255 10.37 15.12 -34.60
CA VAL A 255 9.44 15.55 -35.65
C VAL A 255 9.47 17.07 -35.81
N TYR A 256 9.42 17.83 -34.72
CA TYR A 256 9.48 19.29 -34.78
C TYR A 256 10.77 19.80 -35.41
N ASN A 257 11.92 19.27 -35.00
CA ASN A 257 13.20 19.65 -35.59
C ASN A 257 13.22 19.44 -37.12
N LYS A 258 12.62 18.34 -37.61
CA LYS A 258 12.55 18.04 -39.05
C LYS A 258 11.57 18.91 -39.82
N LYS A 259 10.50 19.38 -39.18
CA LYS A 259 9.55 20.33 -39.79
C LYS A 259 10.13 21.73 -39.91
N GLU A 260 11.03 22.13 -39.01
CA GLU A 260 11.72 23.42 -39.07
C GLU A 260 12.77 23.49 -40.20
N ASP A 261 13.24 22.34 -40.67
CA ASP A 261 14.22 22.20 -41.77
C ASP A 261 13.58 22.20 -43.20
N LEU A 262 12.23 22.22 -43.31
CA LEU A 262 11.46 22.17 -44.57
C LEU A 262 10.91 23.54 -44.99
#